data_AF-A0A1G8S093-F1
#
_entry.id   AF-A0A1G8S093-F1
#
_cell.length_a   1.000
_cell.length_b   1.000
_cell.length_c   1.000
_cell.angle_alpha   90.00
_cell.angle_beta   90.00
_cell.angle_gamma   90.00
#
_symmetry.space_group_name_H-M   'P 1'
#
loop_
_entity.id
_entity.type
_entity.pdbx_description
1 polymer ?
#
loop_
_entity_poly.entity_id
_entity_poly.type
_entity_poly.pdbx_seq_one_letter_code
_entity_poly.pdbx_strand_id
1 'polypeptide(L)'
;MSDADSDPELRELLAELTTTLRELEEEVERGRPRGPRLPTANELARFTSEVAIPGLILLLRTNVRALQLLQRALRLADGRDPSPDGAVTEARSRAEDVGRASLSQLDDVLTDLQSALEGRSENEQATELLDRARDLREEVQNELAEDGTAQAQTDANQSGADAVGIDIESELQSLKDNIDEADDSRDNDGTDDGSDSDEPGDDADES
;
A
#
# COMPACT_ATOMS: atom_id res chain seq x y z
N MET A 1 -26.04 -49.61 -67.67
CA MET A 1 -27.05 -50.07 -66.69
C MET A 1 -26.45 -49.88 -65.30
N SER A 2 -26.61 -48.71 -64.67
CA SER A 2 -26.05 -48.41 -63.33
C SER A 2 -26.78 -47.29 -62.58
N ASP A 3 -28.01 -46.94 -62.95
CA ASP A 3 -28.77 -45.84 -62.32
C ASP A 3 -29.90 -46.32 -61.39
N ALA A 4 -30.26 -47.61 -61.41
CA ALA A 4 -31.40 -48.12 -60.63
C ALA A 4 -31.00 -48.80 -59.30
N ASP A 5 -29.80 -49.37 -59.21
CA ASP A 5 -29.31 -50.03 -57.98
C ASP A 5 -28.59 -49.07 -57.00
N SER A 6 -28.19 -47.88 -57.46
CA SER A 6 -27.51 -46.87 -56.63
C SER A 6 -28.45 -46.12 -55.67
N ASP A 7 -29.76 -46.13 -55.96
CA ASP A 7 -30.77 -45.40 -55.21
C ASP A 7 -31.09 -46.00 -53.81
N PRO A 8 -31.18 -47.33 -53.61
CA PRO A 8 -31.35 -47.91 -52.28
C PRO A 8 -30.10 -47.76 -51.39
N GLU A 9 -28.90 -47.99 -51.92
CA GLU A 9 -27.65 -47.85 -51.16
C GLU A 9 -27.42 -46.40 -50.73
N LEU A 10 -27.74 -45.42 -51.59
CA LEU A 10 -27.66 -44.00 -51.25
C LEU A 10 -28.65 -43.61 -50.14
N ARG A 11 -29.85 -44.19 -50.14
CA ARG A 11 -30.85 -43.96 -49.09
C ARG A 11 -30.42 -44.54 -47.75
N GLU A 12 -29.77 -45.69 -47.76
CA GLU A 12 -29.20 -46.31 -46.55
C GLU A 12 -28.06 -45.45 -45.99
N LEU A 13 -27.13 -45.00 -46.85
CA LEU A 13 -26.04 -44.11 -46.45
C LEU A 13 -26.56 -42.76 -45.89
N LEU A 14 -27.63 -42.21 -46.48
CA LEU A 14 -28.24 -40.98 -45.98
C LEU A 14 -28.99 -41.19 -44.66
N ALA A 15 -29.63 -42.34 -44.47
CA ALA A 15 -30.27 -42.70 -43.20
C ALA A 15 -29.23 -42.88 -42.09
N GLU A 16 -28.11 -43.51 -42.40
CA GLU A 16 -26.97 -43.64 -41.48
C GLU A 16 -26.38 -42.26 -41.16
N LEU A 17 -26.08 -41.43 -42.17
CA LEU A 17 -25.54 -40.09 -41.96
C LEU A 17 -26.45 -39.21 -41.10
N THR A 18 -27.77 -39.23 -41.33
CA THR A 18 -28.72 -38.45 -40.52
C THR A 18 -28.82 -38.95 -39.09
N THR A 19 -28.63 -40.25 -38.87
CA THR A 19 -28.55 -40.85 -37.54
C THR A 19 -27.28 -40.41 -36.83
N THR A 20 -26.12 -40.52 -37.50
CA THR A 20 -24.83 -40.09 -36.96
C THR A 20 -24.78 -38.59 -36.68
N LEU A 21 -25.41 -37.77 -37.52
CA LEU A 21 -25.49 -36.32 -37.29
C LEU A 21 -26.38 -35.98 -36.08
N ARG A 22 -27.48 -36.71 -35.86
CA ARG A 22 -28.31 -36.54 -34.65
C ARG A 22 -27.56 -36.93 -33.39
N GLU A 23 -26.84 -38.04 -33.44
CA GLU A 23 -26.03 -38.51 -32.32
C GLU A 23 -24.90 -37.52 -31.98
N LEU A 24 -24.24 -36.99 -33.02
CA LEU A 24 -23.22 -35.95 -32.88
C LEU A 24 -23.79 -34.61 -32.37
N GLU A 25 -24.98 -34.20 -32.83
CA GLU A 25 -25.66 -32.99 -32.34
C GLU A 25 -26.01 -33.12 -30.85
N GLU A 26 -26.52 -34.28 -30.44
CA GLU A 26 -26.88 -34.56 -29.05
C GLU A 26 -25.64 -34.62 -28.13
N GLU A 27 -24.52 -35.13 -28.64
CA GLU A 27 -23.24 -35.16 -27.92
C GLU A 27 -22.60 -33.77 -27.81
N VAL A 28 -22.70 -32.93 -28.87
CA VAL A 28 -22.23 -31.54 -28.86
C VAL A 28 -23.04 -30.68 -27.87
N GLU A 29 -24.36 -30.87 -27.79
CA GLU A 29 -25.23 -30.14 -26.85
C GLU A 29 -24.92 -30.54 -25.39
N ARG A 30 -24.65 -31.83 -25.12
CA ARG A 30 -24.22 -32.33 -23.81
C ARG A 30 -22.78 -31.92 -23.45
N GLY A 31 -21.92 -31.80 -24.46
CA GLY A 31 -20.49 -31.52 -24.34
C GLY A 31 -20.13 -30.05 -24.30
N ARG A 32 -21.08 -29.12 -24.45
CA ARG A 32 -20.78 -27.69 -24.36
C ARG A 32 -20.44 -27.33 -22.91
N PRO A 33 -19.16 -27.02 -22.57
CA PRO A 33 -18.87 -26.46 -21.27
C PRO A 33 -19.68 -25.17 -21.19
N ARG A 34 -20.52 -25.05 -20.16
CA ARG A 34 -21.18 -23.79 -19.84
C ARG A 34 -20.04 -22.78 -19.72
N GLY A 35 -19.93 -21.88 -20.72
CA GLY A 35 -18.99 -20.77 -20.66
C GLY A 35 -19.19 -20.00 -19.35
N PRO A 36 -18.24 -19.14 -18.96
CA PRO A 36 -18.36 -18.37 -17.72
C PRO A 36 -19.77 -17.77 -17.66
N ARG A 37 -20.55 -18.22 -16.68
CA ARG A 37 -21.94 -17.79 -16.55
C ARG A 37 -21.89 -16.29 -16.36
N LEU A 38 -22.58 -15.57 -17.24
CA LEU A 38 -22.76 -14.14 -17.06
C LEU A 38 -23.45 -13.93 -15.70
N PRO A 39 -22.92 -13.03 -14.84
CA PRO A 39 -23.51 -12.81 -13.53
C PRO A 39 -24.95 -12.33 -13.70
N THR A 40 -25.83 -12.88 -12.89
CA THR A 40 -27.24 -12.47 -12.88
C THR A 40 -27.36 -11.06 -12.30
N ALA A 41 -28.43 -10.33 -12.66
CA ALA A 41 -28.68 -8.99 -12.14
C ALA A 41 -28.70 -8.94 -10.59
N ASN A 42 -29.15 -10.03 -9.96
CA ASN A 42 -29.18 -10.17 -8.51
C ASN A 42 -27.77 -10.37 -7.91
N GLU A 43 -26.90 -11.14 -8.59
CA GLU A 43 -25.49 -11.31 -8.18
C GLU A 43 -24.69 -10.01 -8.33
N LEU A 44 -24.94 -9.25 -9.39
CA LEU A 44 -24.37 -7.91 -9.57
C LEU A 44 -24.81 -6.96 -8.46
N ALA A 45 -26.11 -6.89 -8.17
CA ALA A 45 -26.63 -6.06 -7.09
C ALA A 45 -26.01 -6.44 -5.74
N ARG A 46 -25.90 -7.75 -5.47
CA ARG A 46 -25.27 -8.26 -4.26
C ARG A 46 -23.79 -7.90 -4.19
N PHE A 47 -23.01 -8.18 -5.23
CA PHE A 47 -21.58 -7.85 -5.30
C PHE A 47 -21.34 -6.35 -5.13
N THR A 48 -22.17 -5.50 -5.75
CA THR A 48 -22.05 -4.05 -5.59
C THR A 48 -22.35 -3.63 -4.16
N SER A 49 -23.37 -4.20 -3.52
CA SER A 49 -23.71 -3.86 -2.13
C SER A 49 -22.71 -4.39 -1.09
N GLU A 50 -22.18 -5.60 -1.28
CA GLU A 50 -21.33 -6.28 -0.30
C GLU A 50 -19.84 -5.97 -0.49
N VAL A 51 -19.41 -5.67 -1.72
CA VAL A 51 -17.99 -5.54 -2.06
C VAL A 51 -17.67 -4.20 -2.72
N ALA A 52 -18.33 -3.87 -3.83
CA ALA A 52 -17.91 -2.72 -4.64
C ALA A 52 -18.17 -1.37 -3.95
N ILE A 53 -19.38 -1.17 -3.40
CA ILE A 53 -19.74 0.05 -2.67
C ILE A 53 -18.88 0.16 -1.39
N PRO A 54 -18.75 -0.86 -0.53
CA PRO A 54 -17.88 -0.78 0.65
C PRO A 54 -16.41 -0.50 0.29
N GLY A 55 -15.87 -1.15 -0.74
CA GLY A 55 -14.51 -0.91 -1.21
C GLY A 55 -14.31 0.52 -1.72
N LEU A 56 -15.26 1.05 -2.48
CA LEU A 56 -15.21 2.43 -2.97
C LEU A 56 -15.32 3.45 -1.83
N ILE A 57 -16.19 3.19 -0.84
CA ILE A 57 -16.29 4.02 0.38
C ILE A 57 -14.95 4.02 1.13
N LEU A 58 -14.28 2.86 1.24
CA LEU A 58 -12.99 2.76 1.90
C LEU A 58 -11.94 3.60 1.17
N LEU A 59 -11.84 3.48 -0.16
CA LEU A 59 -10.93 4.28 -0.98
C LEU A 59 -11.18 5.79 -0.80
N LEU A 60 -12.45 6.21 -0.85
CA LEU A 60 -12.83 7.61 -0.62
C LEU A 60 -12.46 8.09 0.79
N ARG A 61 -12.73 7.28 1.82
CA ARG A 61 -12.36 7.62 3.21
C ARG A 61 -10.86 7.76 3.36
N THR A 62 -10.08 6.91 2.69
CA THR A 62 -8.62 7.01 2.66
C THR A 62 -8.17 8.29 1.96
N ASN A 63 -8.76 8.64 0.82
CA ASN A 63 -8.46 9.90 0.14
C ASN A 63 -8.79 11.11 1.02
N VAL A 64 -9.93 11.10 1.70
CA VAL A 64 -10.30 12.17 2.65
C VAL A 64 -9.28 12.26 3.79
N ARG A 65 -8.84 11.13 4.37
CA ARG A 65 -7.79 11.14 5.41
C ARG A 65 -6.45 11.67 4.87
N ALA A 66 -6.06 11.30 3.65
CA ALA A 66 -4.85 11.82 3.02
C ALA A 66 -4.92 13.33 2.82
N LEU A 67 -6.06 13.87 2.36
CA LEU A 67 -6.28 15.31 2.24
C LEU A 67 -6.26 16.02 3.60
N GLN A 68 -6.80 15.40 4.66
CA GLN A 68 -6.73 15.95 6.02
C GLN A 68 -5.29 15.99 6.56
N LEU A 69 -4.48 14.98 6.25
CA LEU A 69 -3.06 14.97 6.59
C LEU A 69 -2.31 16.08 5.83
N LEU A 70 -2.59 16.24 4.53
CA LEU A 70 -2.04 17.35 3.76
C LEU A 70 -2.46 18.70 4.34
N GLN A 71 -3.72 18.86 4.74
CA GLN A 71 -4.19 20.07 5.40
C GLN A 71 -3.45 20.36 6.71
N ARG A 72 -3.18 19.32 7.53
CA ARG A 72 -2.39 19.46 8.75
C ARG A 72 -0.93 19.83 8.45
N ALA A 73 -0.33 19.22 7.44
CA ALA A 73 1.03 19.55 7.01
C ALA A 73 1.13 21.00 6.51
N LEU A 74 0.16 21.45 5.71
CA LEU A 74 0.08 22.85 5.27
C LEU A 74 -0.14 23.81 6.44
N ARG A 75 -0.95 23.44 7.44
CA ARG A 75 -1.17 24.29 8.63
C ARG A 75 0.07 24.40 9.51
N LEU A 76 0.87 23.34 9.57
CA LEU A 76 2.16 23.32 10.26
C LEU A 76 3.17 24.21 9.54
N ALA A 77 3.21 24.15 8.20
CA ALA A 77 4.04 25.03 7.38
C ALA A 77 3.63 26.51 7.46
N ASP A 78 2.33 26.79 7.65
CA ASP A 78 1.78 28.14 7.84
C ASP A 78 2.01 28.69 9.28
N GLY A 79 2.72 27.92 10.14
CA GLY A 79 3.11 28.34 11.49
C GLY A 79 1.96 28.56 12.47
N ARG A 80 0.77 28.02 12.16
CA ARG A 80 -0.50 28.34 12.84
C ARG A 80 -0.95 27.25 13.82
N ASP A 81 0.00 26.54 14.44
CA ASP A 81 -0.34 25.58 15.50
C ASP A 81 -0.35 26.24 16.90
N PRO A 82 -1.42 26.06 17.69
CA PRO A 82 -1.45 26.47 19.07
C PRO A 82 -0.64 25.47 19.93
N SER A 83 0.61 25.83 20.24
CA SER A 83 1.53 25.29 21.28
C SER A 83 1.63 23.75 21.49
N PRO A 84 2.82 23.14 21.33
CA PRO A 84 3.03 21.69 21.42
C PRO A 84 2.80 21.07 22.82
N ASP A 85 2.92 21.82 23.91
CA ASP A 85 2.85 21.24 25.28
C ASP A 85 1.45 20.72 25.68
N GLY A 86 0.38 21.32 25.15
CA GLY A 86 -1.00 20.89 25.42
C GLY A 86 -1.47 19.73 24.52
N ALA A 87 -1.09 19.78 23.25
CA ALA A 87 -1.51 18.80 22.24
C ALA A 87 -0.85 17.43 22.43
N VAL A 88 0.40 17.38 22.89
CA VAL A 88 1.11 16.12 23.16
C VAL A 88 0.48 15.38 24.34
N THR A 89 0.08 16.10 25.38
CA THR A 89 -0.55 15.52 26.58
C THR A 89 -1.96 14.98 26.28
N GLU A 90 -2.75 15.70 25.47
CA GLU A 90 -4.07 15.25 25.03
C GLU A 90 -3.98 14.09 24.04
N ALA A 91 -3.04 14.14 23.08
CA ALA A 91 -2.78 13.04 22.15
C ALA A 91 -2.32 11.77 22.88
N ARG A 92 -1.47 11.91 23.91
CA ARG A 92 -1.02 10.80 24.77
C ARG A 92 -2.18 10.20 25.56
N SER A 93 -3.01 11.01 26.22
CA SER A 93 -4.20 10.51 26.93
C SER A 93 -5.15 9.78 26.00
N ARG A 94 -5.38 10.32 24.80
CA ARG A 94 -6.27 9.70 23.81
C ARG A 94 -5.71 8.42 23.22
N ALA A 95 -4.38 8.33 23.05
CA ALA A 95 -3.71 7.11 22.64
C ALA A 95 -3.79 6.03 23.71
N GLU A 96 -3.64 6.39 24.98
CA GLU A 96 -3.81 5.47 26.11
C GLU A 96 -5.24 4.94 26.22
N ASP A 97 -6.26 5.80 26.03
CA ASP A 97 -7.67 5.38 26.08
C ASP A 97 -8.04 4.45 24.92
N VAL A 98 -7.53 4.73 23.71
CA VAL A 98 -7.72 3.84 22.54
C VAL A 98 -6.97 2.52 22.73
N GLY A 99 -5.77 2.57 23.34
CA GLY A 99 -5.01 1.38 23.70
C GLY A 99 -5.78 0.48 24.66
N ARG A 100 -6.34 1.05 25.73
CA ARG A 100 -7.17 0.31 26.70
C ARG A 100 -8.43 -0.28 26.06
N ALA A 101 -9.11 0.47 25.20
CA ALA A 101 -10.30 -0.01 24.49
C ALA A 101 -9.98 -1.17 23.52
N SER A 102 -8.86 -1.07 22.80
CA SER A 102 -8.41 -2.11 21.87
C SER A 102 -8.01 -3.39 22.61
N LEU A 103 -7.35 -3.26 23.77
CA LEU A 103 -6.99 -4.40 24.61
C LEU A 103 -8.24 -5.11 25.17
N SER A 104 -9.23 -4.36 25.65
CA SER A 104 -10.51 -4.94 26.09
C SER A 104 -11.22 -5.70 24.97
N GLN A 105 -11.19 -5.15 23.74
CA GLN A 105 -11.82 -5.79 22.60
C GLN A 105 -11.04 -7.04 22.14
N LEU A 106 -9.72 -7.06 22.32
CA LEU A 106 -8.90 -8.24 22.06
C LEU A 106 -9.19 -9.36 23.05
N ASP A 107 -9.35 -9.05 24.34
CA ASP A 107 -9.70 -10.04 25.37
C ASP A 107 -11.09 -10.67 25.11
N ASP A 108 -12.05 -9.87 24.66
CA ASP A 108 -13.38 -10.38 24.26
C ASP A 108 -13.27 -11.33 23.05
N VAL A 109 -12.49 -10.97 22.03
CA VAL A 109 -12.27 -11.81 20.84
C VAL A 109 -11.50 -13.09 21.17
N LEU A 110 -10.53 -13.03 22.09
CA LEU A 110 -9.81 -14.20 22.56
C LEU A 110 -10.71 -15.16 23.35
N THR A 111 -11.65 -14.61 24.14
CA THR A 111 -12.67 -15.39 24.85
C THR A 111 -13.62 -16.09 23.87
N ASP A 112 -14.07 -15.36 22.83
CA ASP A 112 -14.91 -15.92 21.78
C ASP A 112 -14.17 -16.98 20.94
N LEU A 113 -12.88 -16.76 20.65
CA LEU A 113 -12.04 -17.72 19.93
C LEU A 113 -11.78 -18.97 20.79
N GLN A 114 -11.54 -18.82 22.09
CA GLN A 114 -11.36 -19.94 23.02
C GLN A 114 -12.63 -20.80 23.12
N SER A 115 -13.80 -20.17 23.18
CA SER A 115 -15.11 -20.86 23.12
C SER A 115 -15.35 -21.54 21.77
N ALA A 116 -14.93 -20.93 20.66
CA ALA A 116 -15.07 -21.53 19.33
C ALA A 116 -14.09 -22.70 19.08
N LEU A 117 -12.92 -22.68 19.72
CA LEU A 117 -11.89 -23.70 19.58
C LEU A 117 -12.19 -24.94 20.43
N GLU A 118 -12.76 -24.77 21.62
CA GLU A 118 -13.29 -25.87 22.44
C GLU A 118 -14.41 -26.65 21.73
N GLY A 119 -15.09 -26.04 20.74
CA GLY A 119 -16.15 -26.69 19.96
C GLY A 119 -15.72 -27.40 18.68
N ARG A 120 -14.44 -27.32 18.24
CA ARG A 120 -14.05 -27.71 16.86
C ARG A 120 -12.71 -28.44 16.71
N SER A 121 -12.19 -29.04 17.78
CA SER A 121 -10.87 -29.68 17.78
C SER A 121 -10.84 -31.02 17.06
N GLU A 122 -10.61 -31.03 15.73
CA GLU A 122 -9.98 -32.16 14.99
C GLU A 122 -9.22 -31.69 13.71
N ASN A 123 -8.70 -30.47 13.66
CA ASN A 123 -7.90 -30.03 12.50
C ASN A 123 -6.41 -29.96 12.86
N GLU A 124 -5.67 -31.01 12.51
CA GLU A 124 -4.22 -31.15 12.72
C GLU A 124 -3.42 -30.00 12.09
N GLN A 125 -3.89 -29.46 10.96
CA GLN A 125 -3.33 -28.26 10.31
C GLN A 125 -3.53 -26.97 11.14
N ALA A 126 -4.61 -26.87 11.91
CA ALA A 126 -4.82 -25.72 12.80
C ALA A 126 -3.87 -25.79 14.01
N THR A 127 -3.59 -26.99 14.51
CA THR A 127 -2.59 -27.21 15.56
C THR A 127 -1.19 -26.85 15.08
N GLU A 128 -0.80 -27.26 13.86
CA GLU A 128 0.49 -26.91 13.26
C GLU A 128 0.68 -25.39 13.11
N LEU A 129 -0.36 -24.67 12.68
CA LEU A 129 -0.32 -23.21 12.56
C LEU A 129 -0.23 -22.51 13.92
N LEU A 130 -0.88 -23.05 14.96
CA LEU A 130 -0.81 -22.52 16.32
C LEU A 130 0.56 -22.75 16.96
N ASP A 131 1.19 -23.89 16.72
CA ASP A 131 2.55 -24.15 17.20
C ASP A 131 3.56 -23.26 16.47
N ARG A 132 3.44 -23.09 15.15
CA ARG A 132 4.27 -22.14 14.40
C ARG A 132 4.10 -20.69 14.88
N ALA A 133 2.89 -20.30 15.26
CA ALA A 133 2.63 -18.98 15.83
C ALA A 133 3.26 -18.81 17.22
N ARG A 134 3.33 -19.88 18.02
CA ARG A 134 4.01 -19.87 19.33
C ARG A 134 5.52 -19.76 19.18
N ASP A 135 6.11 -20.50 18.24
CA ASP A 135 7.53 -20.44 17.94
C ASP A 135 7.93 -19.02 17.49
N LEU A 136 7.15 -18.42 16.59
CA LEU A 136 7.40 -17.05 16.13
C LEU A 136 7.27 -16.02 17.26
N ARG A 137 6.36 -16.23 18.22
CA ARG A 137 6.23 -15.37 19.40
C ARG A 137 7.45 -15.48 20.30
N GLU A 138 7.98 -16.69 20.49
CA GLU A 138 9.15 -16.93 21.33
C GLU A 138 10.43 -16.36 20.69
N GLU A 139 10.53 -16.44 19.36
CA GLU A 139 11.58 -15.77 18.57
C GLU A 139 11.54 -14.25 18.73
N VAL A 140 10.36 -13.63 18.58
CA VAL A 140 10.19 -12.18 18.78
C VAL A 140 10.45 -11.78 20.25
N GLN A 141 10.05 -12.61 21.21
CA GLN A 141 10.35 -12.33 22.62
C GLN A 141 11.84 -12.43 22.93
N ASN A 142 12.56 -13.37 22.31
CA ASN A 142 14.01 -13.46 22.43
C ASN A 142 14.70 -12.28 21.76
N GLU A 143 14.28 -11.89 20.55
CA GLU A 143 14.84 -10.72 19.85
C GLU A 143 14.59 -9.44 20.66
N LEU A 144 13.38 -9.27 21.20
CA LEU A 144 13.05 -8.12 22.05
C LEU A 144 13.75 -8.16 23.41
N ALA A 145 14.02 -9.34 23.97
CA ALA A 145 14.80 -9.50 25.20
C ALA A 145 16.29 -9.27 24.95
N GLU A 146 16.83 -9.66 23.79
CA GLU A 146 18.19 -9.36 23.37
C GLU A 146 18.38 -7.85 23.17
N ASP A 147 17.44 -7.18 22.48
CA ASP A 147 17.39 -5.71 22.37
C ASP A 147 17.21 -5.04 23.75
N GLY A 148 16.33 -5.60 24.59
CA GLY A 148 16.07 -5.12 25.95
C GLY A 148 17.25 -5.31 26.91
N THR A 149 18.12 -6.31 26.70
CA THR A 149 19.36 -6.49 27.49
C THR A 149 20.48 -5.54 27.06
N ALA A 150 20.52 -5.15 25.78
CA ALA A 150 21.37 -4.04 25.33
C ALA A 150 20.92 -2.70 25.97
N GLN A 151 19.61 -2.55 26.22
CA GLN A 151 19.01 -1.40 26.90
C GLN A 151 19.18 -1.42 28.44
N ALA A 152 19.05 -2.58 29.08
CA ALA A 152 19.24 -2.72 30.53
C ALA A 152 20.71 -2.56 30.98
N GLN A 153 21.67 -2.81 30.09
CA GLN A 153 23.09 -2.49 30.32
C GLN A 153 23.44 -1.02 30.05
N THR A 154 22.64 -0.30 29.25
CA THR A 154 22.83 1.14 29.05
C THR A 154 22.28 1.97 30.22
N ASP A 155 21.19 1.56 30.86
CA ASP A 155 20.65 2.27 32.03
C ASP A 155 21.51 2.14 33.30
N ALA A 156 22.35 1.11 33.42
CA ALA A 156 23.28 0.97 34.54
C ALA A 156 24.62 1.68 34.34
N ASN A 157 24.94 2.14 33.12
CA ASN A 157 26.23 2.77 32.81
C ASN A 157 26.11 4.20 32.22
N GLN A 158 24.90 4.71 31.95
CA GLN A 158 24.68 6.10 31.51
C GLN A 158 24.56 7.08 32.70
N SER A 159 25.56 7.07 33.57
CA SER A 159 26.08 8.29 34.16
C SER A 159 27.40 8.62 33.45
N GLY A 160 27.31 8.93 32.16
CA GLY A 160 28.44 9.33 31.32
C GLY A 160 28.51 8.55 30.00
N ALA A 161 28.54 9.31 28.91
CA ALA A 161 28.83 8.92 27.53
C ALA A 161 27.68 8.40 26.64
N ASP A 162 27.34 9.29 25.70
CA ASP A 162 27.03 9.00 24.30
C ASP A 162 25.68 8.36 23.96
N ALA A 163 24.62 9.14 24.20
CA ALA A 163 23.50 9.12 23.27
C ALA A 163 24.00 9.76 21.97
N VAL A 164 24.16 8.97 20.90
CA VAL A 164 24.39 9.50 19.55
C VAL A 164 23.11 10.19 19.11
N GLY A 165 22.93 11.42 19.60
CA GLY A 165 22.02 12.39 19.04
C GLY A 165 22.58 12.76 17.68
N ILE A 166 21.96 12.25 16.63
CA ILE A 166 22.26 12.70 15.28
C ILE A 166 21.77 14.16 15.23
N ASP A 167 22.68 15.10 15.43
CA ASP A 167 22.41 16.53 15.32
C ASP A 167 22.14 16.84 13.83
N ILE A 168 20.87 16.75 13.46
CA ILE A 168 20.38 17.02 12.10
C ILE A 168 20.83 18.41 11.63
N GLU A 169 21.00 19.37 12.56
CA GLU A 169 21.50 20.71 12.28
C GLU A 169 22.94 20.70 11.71
N SER A 170 23.84 19.83 12.19
CA SER A 170 25.21 19.77 11.64
C SER A 170 25.26 19.08 10.28
N GLU A 171 24.42 18.05 10.08
CA GLU A 171 24.29 17.35 8.80
C GLU A 171 23.71 18.27 7.71
N LEU A 172 22.71 19.10 8.06
CA LEU A 172 22.16 20.10 7.15
C LEU A 172 23.17 21.20 6.79
N GLN A 173 23.98 21.62 7.77
CA GLN A 173 25.04 22.60 7.53
C GLN A 173 26.12 22.04 6.58
N SER A 174 26.52 20.78 6.74
CA SER A 174 27.48 20.12 5.83
C SER A 174 26.92 19.90 4.42
N LEU A 175 25.62 19.60 4.28
CA LEU A 175 24.99 19.57 2.95
C LEU A 175 24.97 20.95 2.29
N LYS A 176 24.75 22.01 3.08
CA LYS A 176 24.71 23.40 2.59
C LYS A 176 26.08 23.89 2.15
N ASP A 177 27.13 23.64 2.91
CA ASP A 177 28.51 23.98 2.54
C ASP A 177 28.97 23.23 1.26
N ASN A 178 28.59 21.96 1.11
CA ASN A 178 28.91 21.18 -0.10
C ASN A 178 28.21 21.74 -1.36
N ILE A 179 26.98 22.24 -1.20
CA ILE A 179 26.25 22.90 -2.29
C ILE A 179 26.85 24.26 -2.64
N ASP A 180 27.27 25.05 -1.65
CA ASP A 180 27.86 26.37 -1.89
C ASP A 180 29.27 26.24 -2.51
N GLU A 181 30.07 25.23 -2.11
CA GLU A 181 31.39 24.96 -2.72
C GLU A 181 31.29 24.39 -4.15
N ALA A 182 30.18 23.73 -4.49
CA ALA A 182 29.88 23.31 -5.86
C ALA A 182 29.43 24.47 -6.77
N ASP A 183 28.94 25.58 -6.19
CA ASP A 183 28.51 26.78 -6.92
C ASP A 183 29.66 27.77 -7.12
N ASP A 184 30.59 27.88 -6.16
CA ASP A 184 31.82 28.69 -6.28
C ASP A 184 32.81 28.17 -7.35
N SER A 185 32.60 26.95 -7.87
CA SER A 185 33.38 26.40 -8.99
C SER A 185 32.89 26.85 -10.38
N ARG A 186 31.86 27.70 -10.47
CA ARG A 186 31.26 28.14 -11.75
C ARG A 186 31.42 29.61 -12.10
N ASP A 187 32.07 30.41 -11.25
CA ASP A 187 32.33 31.82 -11.52
C ASP A 187 33.83 32.13 -11.52
N ASN A 188 34.56 31.55 -12.49
CA ASN A 188 35.85 32.08 -12.90
C ASN A 188 36.08 31.87 -14.41
N ASP A 189 35.18 32.40 -15.23
CA ASP A 189 35.53 32.76 -16.61
C ASP A 189 34.67 33.93 -17.10
N GLY A 190 35.35 34.98 -17.56
CA GLY A 190 34.75 36.08 -18.28
C GLY A 190 34.52 37.35 -17.45
N THR A 191 35.48 38.28 -17.49
CA THR A 191 35.39 39.46 -18.37
C THR A 191 36.43 40.47 -17.88
N ASP A 192 37.59 40.48 -18.54
CA ASP A 192 38.57 41.56 -18.40
C ASP A 192 38.82 42.23 -19.76
N ASP A 193 38.77 43.55 -19.70
CA ASP A 193 39.25 44.58 -20.60
C ASP A 193 38.59 44.78 -21.98
N GLY A 194 37.62 45.72 -21.99
CA GLY A 194 37.15 46.44 -23.16
C GLY A 194 37.12 47.94 -22.87
N SER A 195 38.31 48.54 -22.74
CA SER A 195 38.49 49.98 -22.58
C SER A 195 38.27 50.69 -23.92
N ASP A 196 37.03 51.09 -24.21
CA ASP A 196 36.72 52.04 -25.29
C ASP A 196 36.70 53.46 -24.73
N SER A 197 37.74 54.19 -25.14
CA SER A 197 37.88 55.64 -25.12
C SER A 197 36.82 56.30 -26.00
N ASP A 198 36.09 57.29 -25.47
CA ASP A 198 35.63 58.41 -26.29
C ASP A 198 35.43 59.69 -25.46
N GLU A 199 35.94 60.77 -26.06
CA GLU A 199 36.31 62.09 -25.57
C GLU A 199 35.08 63.04 -25.56
N PRO A 200 35.03 64.08 -24.70
CA PRO A 200 33.89 64.99 -24.65
C PRO A 200 34.02 66.08 -25.74
N GLY A 201 33.07 66.08 -26.68
CA GLY A 201 32.88 67.15 -27.66
C GLY A 201 31.91 68.21 -27.14
N ASP A 202 32.48 69.38 -26.86
CA ASP A 202 31.82 70.64 -26.52
C ASP A 202 31.18 71.31 -27.76
N ASP A 203 30.26 72.25 -27.48
CA ASP A 203 29.84 73.42 -28.27
C ASP A 203 28.65 73.43 -29.27
N ALA A 204 27.86 74.50 -29.06
CA ALA A 204 27.07 75.37 -29.96
C ALA A 204 25.70 74.85 -30.50
N ASP A 205 24.56 75.42 -30.10
CA ASP A 205 23.99 76.75 -30.42
C ASP A 205 23.57 76.90 -31.91
N GLU A 206 22.26 76.87 -32.19
CA GLU A 206 21.53 77.96 -32.88
C GLU A 206 20.06 77.57 -33.18
N SER A 207 19.16 78.45 -32.73
CA SER A 207 17.87 78.94 -33.29
C SER A 207 16.88 77.99 -34.00
#